data_AF-A0A0G2DWH1-F1
#
_entry.id   AF-A0A0G2DWH1-F1
#
_cell.length_a   1.000
_cell.length_b   1.000
_cell.length_c   1.000
_cell.angle_alpha   90.00
_cell.angle_beta   90.00
_cell.angle_gamma   90.00
#
_symmetry.space_group_name_H-M   'P 1'
#
loop_
_entity.id
_entity.type
_entity.pdbx_description
1 polymer ?
#
loop_
_entity_poly.entity_id
_entity_poly.type
_entity_poly.pdbx_seq_one_letter_code
_entity_poly.pdbx_strand_id
1 'polypeptide(L)'
;MTALTSTTFVFDDMMGDARLRQQYREDLGKSLSLVPPTCIDFEAKFCSRLRGFDSEEPVVAASKPDILCINLRRHLATHLRDLRLDFLRVSPALFWPSAFEQQQPPPSPPSWPHLENFWLIFEQQDSYGLYHADPTLDLDELTHWTESTTHSIARPERGLYQLVAAAGRAVRLGNMPRLGCLEMELHANGQDVRFSLGRRDEKWNGQFMINWGSAPSVEWTDEVLEAWGLTREDYQVIRPEGDDRDEWDWLDMRAVVPWHDCVWE
;
A
#
# COMPACT_ATOMS: atom_id res chain seq x y z
N MET A 1 -3.57 -28.63 -22.96
CA MET A 1 -4.04 -27.31 -22.51
C MET A 1 -2.93 -26.73 -21.64
N THR A 2 -2.39 -25.58 -22.02
CA THR A 2 -1.37 -24.87 -21.24
C THR A 2 -2.04 -24.29 -20.00
N ALA A 3 -1.51 -24.56 -18.81
CA ALA A 3 -2.04 -23.97 -17.58
C ALA A 3 -1.80 -22.45 -17.61
N LEU A 4 -2.80 -21.65 -17.24
CA LEU A 4 -2.64 -20.22 -17.09
C LEU A 4 -1.81 -19.97 -15.84
N THR A 5 -0.58 -19.47 -16.01
CA THR A 5 0.36 -19.17 -14.92
C THR A 5 0.38 -17.71 -14.53
N SER A 6 -0.09 -16.84 -15.42
CA SER A 6 -0.12 -15.39 -15.22
C SER A 6 -1.44 -14.82 -15.74
N THR A 7 -1.98 -13.83 -15.04
CA THR A 7 -3.16 -13.08 -15.49
C THR A 7 -3.02 -11.60 -15.18
N THR A 8 -3.56 -10.78 -16.07
CA THR A 8 -3.65 -9.33 -15.90
C THR A 8 -5.10 -8.91 -16.02
N PHE A 9 -5.63 -8.27 -14.99
CA PHE A 9 -6.94 -7.64 -15.02
C PHE A 9 -6.76 -6.15 -15.26
N VAL A 10 -7.46 -5.65 -16.28
CA VAL A 10 -7.49 -4.23 -16.62
C VAL A 10 -8.89 -3.72 -16.32
N PHE A 11 -8.97 -2.80 -15.38
CA PHE A 11 -10.22 -2.25 -14.90
C PHE A 11 -10.46 -0.86 -15.48
N ASP A 12 -11.73 -0.62 -15.82
CA ASP A 12 -12.21 0.68 -16.24
C ASP A 12 -12.82 1.39 -15.02
N ASP A 13 -12.20 2.50 -14.58
CA ASP A 13 -12.74 3.36 -13.51
C ASP A 13 -13.47 4.59 -14.02
N MET A 14 -13.79 4.66 -15.32
CA MET A 14 -14.45 5.85 -15.90
C MET A 14 -15.92 5.97 -15.51
N MET A 15 -16.40 5.19 -14.55
CA MET A 15 -17.78 5.19 -14.07
C MET A 15 -18.02 6.36 -13.11
N GLY A 16 -18.71 7.41 -13.57
CA GLY A 16 -19.06 8.55 -12.71
C GLY A 16 -20.06 8.23 -11.59
N ASP A 17 -20.90 7.21 -11.76
CA ASP A 17 -21.91 6.82 -10.76
C ASP A 17 -21.27 5.98 -9.65
N ALA A 18 -21.33 6.46 -8.41
CA ALA A 18 -20.72 5.79 -7.26
C ALA A 18 -21.38 4.45 -6.89
N ARG A 19 -22.69 4.28 -7.11
CA ARG A 19 -23.36 3.00 -6.87
C ARG A 19 -22.90 1.97 -7.90
N LEU A 20 -22.76 2.37 -9.16
CA LEU A 20 -22.22 1.49 -10.20
C LEU A 20 -20.75 1.13 -9.91
N ARG A 21 -19.94 2.08 -9.45
CA ARG A 21 -18.56 1.77 -9.03
C ARG A 21 -18.48 0.79 -7.86
N GLN A 22 -19.31 0.99 -6.83
CA GLN A 22 -19.39 0.05 -5.70
C GLN A 22 -19.83 -1.34 -6.17
N GLN A 23 -20.88 -1.42 -6.99
CA GLN A 23 -21.36 -2.69 -7.55
C GLN A 23 -20.29 -3.37 -8.41
N TYR A 24 -19.63 -2.60 -9.28
CA TYR A 24 -18.54 -3.09 -10.13
C TYR A 24 -17.40 -3.64 -9.28
N ARG A 25 -16.95 -2.91 -8.25
CA ARG A 25 -15.93 -3.38 -7.31
C ARG A 25 -16.35 -4.68 -6.62
N GLU A 26 -17.58 -4.78 -6.15
CA GLU A 26 -18.10 -6.01 -5.54
C GLU A 26 -18.09 -7.18 -6.53
N ASP A 27 -18.50 -6.97 -7.78
CA ASP A 27 -18.55 -8.00 -8.81
C ASP A 27 -17.17 -8.42 -9.32
N LEU A 28 -16.22 -7.47 -9.39
CA LEU A 28 -14.81 -7.76 -9.59
C LEU A 28 -14.26 -8.65 -8.47
N GLY A 29 -14.54 -8.29 -7.22
CA GLY A 29 -14.14 -9.09 -6.06
C GLY A 29 -14.68 -10.51 -6.14
N LYS A 30 -15.94 -10.71 -6.55
CA LYS A 30 -16.52 -12.05 -6.74
C LYS A 30 -15.87 -12.83 -7.89
N SER A 31 -15.50 -12.13 -8.96
CA SER A 31 -14.89 -12.73 -10.17
C SER A 31 -13.50 -13.30 -9.93
N LEU A 32 -12.80 -12.88 -8.87
CA LEU A 32 -11.51 -13.46 -8.47
C LEU A 32 -11.57 -14.97 -8.18
N SER A 33 -12.74 -15.49 -7.82
CA SER A 33 -12.94 -16.93 -7.65
C SER A 33 -12.78 -17.74 -8.95
N LEU A 34 -12.78 -17.07 -10.11
CA LEU A 34 -12.57 -17.67 -11.43
C LEU A 34 -11.09 -17.78 -11.82
N VAL A 35 -10.19 -17.12 -11.06
CA VAL A 35 -8.74 -17.21 -11.31
C VAL A 35 -8.28 -18.61 -10.92
N PRO A 36 -7.65 -19.37 -11.83
CA PRO A 36 -7.26 -20.75 -11.56
C PRO A 36 -6.10 -20.80 -10.55
N PRO A 37 -6.03 -21.83 -9.67
CA PRO A 37 -4.92 -22.00 -8.73
C PRO A 37 -3.53 -22.17 -9.36
N THR A 38 -3.47 -22.37 -10.68
CA THR A 38 -2.20 -22.41 -11.43
C THR A 38 -1.62 -21.03 -11.66
N CYS A 39 -2.39 -19.96 -11.44
CA CYS A 39 -2.00 -18.57 -11.64
C CYS A 39 -1.08 -18.11 -10.49
N ILE A 40 0.22 -18.11 -10.73
CA ILE A 40 1.21 -17.67 -9.75
C ILE A 40 1.52 -16.18 -9.85
N ASP A 41 1.20 -15.55 -10.98
CA ASP A 41 1.43 -14.12 -11.22
C ASP A 41 0.09 -13.42 -11.46
N PHE A 42 -0.25 -12.43 -10.65
CA PHE A 42 -1.48 -11.66 -10.80
C PHE A 42 -1.20 -10.16 -10.82
N GLU A 43 -1.60 -9.53 -11.91
CA GLU A 43 -1.58 -8.08 -12.09
C GLU A 43 -3.01 -7.55 -12.15
N ALA A 44 -3.28 -6.46 -11.43
CA ALA A 44 -4.53 -5.72 -11.49
C ALA A 44 -4.20 -4.25 -11.70
N LYS A 45 -4.69 -3.65 -12.78
CA LYS A 45 -4.42 -2.26 -13.14
C LYS A 45 -5.69 -1.50 -13.47
N PHE A 46 -5.82 -0.28 -12.95
CA PHE A 46 -6.90 0.64 -13.34
C PHE A 46 -6.41 1.59 -14.43
N CYS A 47 -7.16 1.66 -15.53
CA CYS A 47 -6.86 2.51 -16.66
C CYS A 47 -7.38 3.93 -16.45
N SER A 48 -6.80 4.70 -15.54
CA SER A 48 -6.95 6.17 -15.61
C SER A 48 -5.84 6.90 -14.86
N ARG A 49 -4.93 7.52 -15.63
CA ARG A 49 -4.15 8.69 -15.20
C ARG A 49 -4.80 10.02 -15.62
N LEU A 50 -5.93 9.96 -16.34
CA LEU A 50 -6.50 11.10 -17.06
C LEU A 50 -7.64 11.80 -16.32
N ARG A 51 -8.14 11.22 -15.23
CA ARG A 51 -9.07 11.85 -14.29
C ARG A 51 -8.71 11.48 -12.86
N GLY A 52 -7.45 11.69 -12.50
CA GLY A 52 -7.13 11.83 -11.08
C GLY A 52 -8.06 12.90 -10.49
N PHE A 53 -8.48 12.71 -9.25
CA PHE A 53 -9.06 13.74 -8.37
C PHE A 53 -10.59 13.93 -8.35
N ASP A 54 -11.38 13.53 -9.36
CA ASP A 54 -12.80 13.98 -9.41
C ASP A 54 -13.82 13.13 -8.65
N SER A 55 -13.47 11.92 -8.21
CA SER A 55 -14.40 11.13 -7.40
C SER A 55 -13.91 11.04 -5.95
N GLU A 56 -14.29 12.02 -5.16
CA GLU A 56 -14.11 12.01 -3.70
C GLU A 56 -14.89 10.87 -3.03
N GLU A 57 -15.86 10.29 -3.74
CA GLU A 57 -16.74 9.28 -3.17
C GLU A 57 -16.04 7.93 -2.99
N PRO A 58 -16.29 7.25 -1.86
CA PRO A 58 -15.69 5.97 -1.53
C PRO A 58 -16.22 4.83 -2.42
N VAL A 59 -15.31 3.92 -2.79
CA VAL A 59 -15.64 2.73 -3.59
C VAL A 59 -16.13 1.56 -2.74
N VAL A 60 -16.08 1.70 -1.41
CA VAL A 60 -16.67 0.80 -0.42
C VAL A 60 -17.36 1.65 0.65
N ALA A 61 -18.61 1.35 0.98
CA ALA A 61 -19.30 2.01 2.08
C ALA A 61 -18.61 1.68 3.42
N ALA A 62 -18.44 2.66 4.32
CA ALA A 62 -17.73 2.49 5.60
C ALA A 62 -18.28 1.36 6.50
N SER A 63 -19.55 0.98 6.33
CA SER A 63 -20.21 -0.10 7.07
C SER A 63 -20.11 -1.47 6.39
N LYS A 64 -19.43 -1.57 5.25
CA LYS A 64 -19.31 -2.80 4.47
C LYS A 64 -17.86 -3.31 4.47
N PRO A 65 -17.66 -4.63 4.40
CA PRO A 65 -16.34 -5.20 4.16
C PRO A 65 -15.87 -4.90 2.73
N ASP A 66 -14.57 -4.62 2.55
CA ASP A 66 -13.95 -4.49 1.23
C ASP A 66 -13.80 -5.86 0.55
N ILE A 67 -14.87 -6.28 -0.14
CA ILE A 67 -14.97 -7.60 -0.78
C ILE A 67 -13.83 -7.85 -1.77
N LEU A 68 -13.33 -6.83 -2.46
CA LEU A 68 -12.23 -7.00 -3.42
C LEU A 68 -10.94 -7.43 -2.70
N CYS A 69 -10.49 -6.66 -1.71
CA CYS A 69 -9.29 -6.98 -0.94
C CYS A 69 -9.41 -8.32 -0.20
N ILE A 70 -10.60 -8.60 0.36
CA ILE A 70 -10.89 -9.87 1.04
C ILE A 70 -10.82 -11.05 0.07
N ASN A 71 -11.38 -10.91 -1.14
CA ASN A 71 -11.37 -11.99 -2.12
C ASN A 71 -10.02 -12.16 -2.81
N LEU A 72 -9.23 -11.09 -2.97
CA LEU A 72 -7.83 -11.19 -3.41
C LEU A 72 -7.06 -12.14 -2.50
N ARG A 73 -7.07 -11.89 -1.19
CA ARG A 73 -6.36 -12.79 -0.26
C ARG A 73 -7.03 -14.17 -0.14
N ARG A 74 -8.36 -14.25 -0.13
CA ARG A 74 -9.07 -15.53 0.04
C ARG A 74 -8.85 -16.48 -1.13
N HIS A 75 -8.86 -15.96 -2.33
CA HIS A 75 -8.78 -16.79 -3.53
C HIS A 75 -7.35 -16.93 -4.02
N LEU A 76 -6.50 -15.90 -3.89
CA LEU A 76 -5.19 -15.88 -4.53
C LEU A 76 -4.02 -16.16 -3.57
N ALA A 77 -4.12 -15.81 -2.29
CA ALA A 77 -2.94 -15.77 -1.41
C ALA A 77 -2.21 -17.11 -1.23
N THR A 78 -2.92 -18.23 -1.34
CA THR A 78 -2.39 -19.57 -1.10
C THR A 78 -1.59 -20.15 -2.27
N HIS A 79 -1.45 -19.44 -3.37
CA HIS A 79 -0.70 -19.92 -4.53
C HIS A 79 0.06 -18.83 -5.28
N LEU A 80 -0.31 -17.57 -5.11
CA LEU A 80 0.37 -16.44 -5.73
C LEU A 80 1.83 -16.32 -5.25
N ARG A 81 2.72 -16.02 -6.20
CA ARG A 81 4.11 -15.62 -5.96
C ARG A 81 4.32 -14.13 -6.22
N ASP A 82 3.64 -13.59 -7.24
CA ASP A 82 3.84 -12.23 -7.70
C ASP A 82 2.50 -11.49 -7.74
N LEU A 83 2.32 -10.49 -6.87
CA LEU A 83 1.13 -9.64 -6.82
C LEU A 83 1.48 -8.21 -7.23
N ARG A 84 0.84 -7.70 -8.27
CA ARG A 84 0.97 -6.31 -8.70
C ARG A 84 -0.37 -5.61 -8.77
N LEU A 85 -0.53 -4.53 -8.04
CA LEU A 85 -1.75 -3.73 -7.96
C LEU A 85 -1.43 -2.28 -8.34
N ASP A 86 -1.79 -1.88 -9.56
CA ASP A 86 -1.48 -0.55 -10.10
C ASP A 86 -2.73 0.33 -10.09
N PHE A 87 -2.65 1.49 -9.42
CA PHE A 87 -3.74 2.48 -9.33
C PHE A 87 -5.05 1.90 -8.78
N LEU A 88 -4.94 0.94 -7.86
CA LEU A 88 -6.10 0.33 -7.22
C LEU A 88 -6.27 0.91 -5.81
N ARG A 89 -7.46 1.44 -5.51
CA ARG A 89 -7.87 1.73 -4.12
C ARG A 89 -7.92 0.43 -3.32
N VAL A 90 -6.99 0.25 -2.41
CA VAL A 90 -6.91 -0.91 -1.51
C VAL A 90 -7.20 -0.49 -0.07
N SER A 91 -7.68 -1.43 0.73
CA SER A 91 -7.84 -1.22 2.17
C SER A 91 -6.89 -2.12 2.98
N PRO A 92 -6.66 -1.82 4.27
CA PRO A 92 -5.89 -2.68 5.17
C PRO A 92 -6.37 -4.14 5.23
N ALA A 93 -7.62 -4.40 4.82
CA ALA A 93 -8.23 -5.73 4.76
C ALA A 93 -7.49 -6.71 3.83
N LEU A 94 -6.61 -6.22 2.96
CA LEU A 94 -5.74 -7.04 2.12
C LEU A 94 -4.70 -7.82 2.94
N PHE A 95 -4.17 -7.20 3.99
CA PHE A 95 -3.08 -7.77 4.80
C PHE A 95 -3.53 -8.20 6.19
N TRP A 96 -4.56 -7.56 6.74
CA TRP A 96 -5.01 -7.78 8.10
C TRP A 96 -6.53 -7.96 8.17
N PRO A 97 -7.09 -8.77 9.08
CA PRO A 97 -8.54 -8.91 9.18
C PRO A 97 -9.18 -7.55 9.49
N SER A 98 -10.22 -7.21 8.72
CA SER A 98 -11.01 -6.00 8.98
C SER A 98 -11.73 -6.09 10.33
N ALA A 99 -12.19 -4.97 10.88
CA ALA A 99 -12.96 -4.96 12.14
C ALA A 99 -14.19 -5.89 12.08
N PHE A 100 -14.80 -6.03 10.91
CA PHE A 100 -15.91 -6.97 10.66
C PHE A 100 -15.49 -8.44 10.81
N GLU A 101 -14.28 -8.77 10.37
CA GLU A 101 -13.77 -10.13 10.40
C GLU A 101 -13.20 -10.52 11.76
N GLN A 102 -12.67 -9.53 12.50
CA GLN A 102 -12.20 -9.73 13.88
C GLN A 102 -13.32 -10.15 14.83
N GLN A 103 -14.58 -9.87 14.48
CA GLN A 103 -15.76 -10.29 15.25
C GLN A 103 -16.14 -11.76 15.01
N GLN A 104 -15.52 -12.45 14.04
CA GLN A 104 -15.79 -13.85 13.73
C GLN A 104 -14.70 -14.76 14.34
N PRO A 105 -15.02 -15.68 15.28
CA PRO A 105 -14.03 -16.56 15.91
C PRO A 105 -13.74 -17.83 15.10
N PRO A 106 -12.47 -18.30 15.04
CA PRO A 106 -11.25 -17.58 15.41
C PRO A 106 -10.80 -16.63 14.28
N PRO A 107 -10.45 -15.36 14.59
CA PRO A 107 -9.89 -14.47 13.59
C PRO A 107 -8.46 -14.93 13.27
N SER A 108 -8.29 -15.65 12.17
CA SER A 108 -6.96 -15.97 11.65
C SER A 108 -6.50 -14.83 10.74
N PRO A 109 -5.29 -14.29 10.93
CA PRO A 109 -4.73 -13.33 10.00
C PRO A 109 -4.61 -13.97 8.60
N PRO A 110 -4.76 -13.18 7.52
CA PRO A 110 -4.48 -13.65 6.17
C PRO A 110 -3.10 -14.26 6.05
N SER A 111 -2.97 -15.36 5.32
CA SER A 111 -1.69 -16.01 5.05
C SER A 111 -1.36 -15.95 3.56
N TRP A 112 -0.14 -15.55 3.24
CA TRP A 112 0.47 -15.45 1.91
C TRP A 112 1.72 -16.35 1.83
N PRO A 113 1.57 -17.68 1.93
CA PRO A 113 2.68 -18.61 2.13
C PRO A 113 3.67 -18.66 0.95
N HIS A 114 3.24 -18.27 -0.25
CA HIS A 114 4.04 -18.35 -1.47
C HIS A 114 4.41 -17.01 -2.06
N LEU A 115 3.91 -15.90 -1.49
CA LEU A 115 4.16 -14.57 -2.03
C LEU A 115 5.64 -14.23 -1.89
N GLU A 116 6.29 -13.99 -3.01
CA GLU A 116 7.69 -13.64 -3.16
C GLU A 116 7.83 -12.14 -3.44
N ASN A 117 6.96 -11.59 -4.30
CA ASN A 117 6.99 -10.18 -4.65
C ASN A 117 5.60 -9.53 -4.56
N PHE A 118 5.57 -8.33 -3.97
CA PHE A 118 4.37 -7.50 -3.88
C PHE A 118 4.68 -6.09 -4.32
N TRP A 119 3.94 -5.61 -5.33
CA TRP A 119 4.00 -4.24 -5.82
C TRP A 119 2.63 -3.59 -5.74
N LEU A 120 2.58 -2.38 -5.19
CA LEU A 120 1.35 -1.60 -5.08
C LEU A 120 1.61 -0.14 -5.41
N ILE A 121 0.97 0.36 -6.46
CA ILE A 121 0.93 1.79 -6.74
C ILE A 121 -0.42 2.30 -6.24
N PHE A 122 -0.38 3.10 -5.17
CA PHE A 122 -1.56 3.63 -4.50
C PHE A 122 -2.27 4.68 -5.35
N GLU A 123 -3.59 4.72 -5.18
CA GLU A 123 -4.39 5.92 -5.42
C GLU A 123 -4.26 6.90 -4.24
N GLN A 124 -4.75 8.13 -4.39
CA GLN A 124 -4.71 9.12 -3.28
C GLN A 124 -5.54 8.73 -2.07
N GLN A 125 -6.56 7.89 -2.29
CA GLN A 125 -7.49 7.44 -1.27
C GLN A 125 -7.51 5.92 -1.18
N ASP A 126 -7.80 5.42 0.01
CA ASP A 126 -8.11 4.01 0.23
C ASP A 126 -9.51 3.64 -0.31
N SER A 127 -9.89 2.37 -0.17
CA SER A 127 -11.22 1.89 -0.61
C SER A 127 -12.40 2.61 0.06
N TYR A 128 -12.21 3.17 1.25
CA TYR A 128 -13.22 3.84 2.06
C TYR A 128 -13.18 5.38 1.92
N GLY A 129 -12.36 5.91 1.01
CA GLY A 129 -12.24 7.34 0.75
C GLY A 129 -11.36 8.08 1.75
N LEU A 130 -10.58 7.36 2.57
CA LEU A 130 -9.58 7.99 3.44
C LEU A 130 -8.35 8.35 2.63
N TYR A 131 -7.96 9.62 2.69
CA TYR A 131 -6.78 10.10 1.99
C TYR A 131 -5.49 9.55 2.61
N HIS A 132 -4.56 9.15 1.73
CA HIS A 132 -3.20 8.75 2.07
C HIS A 132 -2.24 9.94 2.16
N ALA A 133 -2.55 11.03 1.45
CA ALA A 133 -1.82 12.28 1.37
C ALA A 133 -2.77 13.44 1.69
N ASP A 134 -2.25 14.57 2.20
CA ASP A 134 -3.07 15.76 2.42
C ASP A 134 -3.64 16.27 1.09
N PRO A 135 -4.97 16.26 0.89
CA PRO A 135 -5.57 16.67 -0.37
C PRO A 135 -5.48 18.18 -0.61
N THR A 136 -5.16 18.98 0.41
CA THR A 136 -5.12 20.45 0.33
C THR A 136 -3.76 21.02 -0.06
N LEU A 137 -2.73 20.18 -0.19
CA LEU A 137 -1.43 20.61 -0.70
C LEU A 137 -1.53 20.82 -2.21
N ASP A 138 -1.78 22.06 -2.63
CA ASP A 138 -1.71 22.44 -4.03
C ASP A 138 -0.25 22.56 -4.48
N LEU A 139 0.07 22.04 -5.66
CA LEU A 139 1.40 22.14 -6.27
C LEU A 139 1.82 23.60 -6.51
N ASP A 140 0.85 24.49 -6.74
CA ASP A 140 1.10 25.92 -6.90
C ASP A 140 1.52 26.59 -5.56
N GLU A 141 0.99 26.15 -4.42
CA GLU A 141 1.41 26.65 -3.10
C GLU A 141 2.81 26.15 -2.71
N LEU A 142 3.24 24.98 -3.21
CA LEU A 142 4.59 24.44 -2.99
C LEU A 142 5.71 25.27 -3.64
N THR A 143 5.41 26.05 -4.68
CA THR A 143 6.40 26.94 -5.32
C THR A 143 6.62 28.26 -4.58
N HIS A 144 5.80 28.57 -3.57
CA HIS A 144 5.79 29.85 -2.85
C HIS A 144 6.17 29.76 -1.37
N TRP A 145 6.86 28.69 -0.92
CA TRP A 145 7.36 28.58 0.46
C TRP A 145 8.56 29.50 0.77
N THR A 146 8.33 30.81 0.68
CA THR A 146 8.97 31.78 1.57
C THR A 146 7.99 32.06 2.71
N GLU A 147 8.39 31.64 3.91
CA GLU A 147 7.84 32.03 5.21
C GLU A 147 6.52 31.40 5.65
N SER A 148 6.66 30.39 6.52
CA SER A 148 5.89 30.26 7.76
C SER A 148 4.36 30.35 7.63
N THR A 149 3.71 29.25 7.28
CA THR A 149 2.33 29.05 7.72
C THR A 149 2.16 27.67 8.34
N THR A 150 2.17 27.66 9.67
CA THR A 150 1.70 26.58 10.55
C THR A 150 0.20 26.38 10.34
N HIS A 151 -0.19 25.74 9.25
CA HIS A 151 -1.54 25.20 9.10
C HIS A 151 -1.59 23.83 9.78
N SER A 152 -1.88 23.85 11.09
CA SER A 152 -2.31 22.67 11.83
C SER A 152 -3.77 22.34 11.47
N ILE A 153 -4.02 21.93 10.23
CA ILE A 153 -5.26 21.23 9.92
C ILE A 153 -5.06 19.80 10.42
N ALA A 154 -5.98 19.31 11.26
CA ALA A 154 -5.92 17.94 11.76
C ALA A 154 -6.03 16.97 10.58
N ARG A 155 -4.90 16.40 10.17
CA ARG A 155 -4.84 15.61 8.95
C ARG A 155 -5.41 14.22 9.18
N PRO A 156 -6.39 13.78 8.37
CA PRO A 156 -6.89 12.41 8.42
C PRO A 156 -5.97 11.46 7.62
N GLU A 157 -4.64 11.56 7.79
CA GLU A 157 -3.62 10.68 7.15
C GLU A 157 -3.71 9.20 7.61
N ARG A 158 -4.82 8.77 8.25
CA ARG A 158 -4.97 7.44 8.83
C ARG A 158 -4.92 6.32 7.78
N GLY A 159 -5.33 6.58 6.54
CA GLY A 159 -5.40 5.54 5.51
C GLY A 159 -4.04 4.90 5.23
N LEU A 160 -2.98 5.73 5.08
CA LEU A 160 -1.64 5.23 4.76
C LEU A 160 -1.01 4.50 5.96
N TYR A 161 -1.10 5.08 7.17
CA TYR A 161 -0.61 4.44 8.39
C TYR A 161 -1.25 3.07 8.61
N GLN A 162 -2.57 2.96 8.47
CA GLN A 162 -3.30 1.70 8.69
C GLN A 162 -2.90 0.62 7.70
N LEU A 163 -2.68 1.00 6.44
CA LEU A 163 -2.27 0.07 5.38
C LEU A 163 -0.84 -0.43 5.59
N VAL A 164 0.09 0.51 5.85
CA VAL A 164 1.50 0.18 6.13
C VAL A 164 1.63 -0.64 7.42
N ALA A 165 0.86 -0.32 8.46
CA ALA A 165 0.83 -1.09 9.70
C ALA A 165 0.19 -2.48 9.49
N ALA A 166 -0.83 -2.60 8.65
CA ALA A 166 -1.41 -3.91 8.31
C ALA A 166 -0.41 -4.81 7.56
N ALA A 167 0.34 -4.25 6.60
CA ALA A 167 1.43 -4.95 5.92
C ALA A 167 2.52 -5.37 6.92
N GLY A 168 2.99 -4.44 7.76
CA GLY A 168 4.00 -4.72 8.78
C GLY A 168 3.60 -5.85 9.73
N ARG A 169 2.37 -5.83 10.25
CA ARG A 169 1.85 -6.91 11.11
C ARG A 169 1.83 -8.26 10.40
N ALA A 170 1.39 -8.30 9.14
CA ALA A 170 1.35 -9.54 8.36
C ALA A 170 2.76 -10.11 8.15
N VAL A 171 3.70 -9.24 7.82
CA VAL A 171 5.12 -9.55 7.62
C VAL A 171 5.77 -10.04 8.92
N ARG A 172 5.68 -9.27 10.01
CA ARG A 172 6.24 -9.58 11.34
C ARG A 172 5.73 -10.90 11.92
N LEU A 173 4.44 -11.20 11.74
CA LEU A 173 3.83 -12.41 12.30
C LEU A 173 4.05 -13.66 11.43
N GLY A 174 4.92 -13.58 10.41
CA GLY A 174 5.27 -14.72 9.57
C GLY A 174 4.17 -15.14 8.61
N ASN A 175 3.19 -14.27 8.33
CA ASN A 175 2.14 -14.57 7.37
C ASN A 175 2.60 -14.42 5.92
N MET A 176 3.79 -13.87 5.67
CA MET A 176 4.41 -13.73 4.35
C MET A 176 5.84 -14.31 4.36
N PRO A 177 6.01 -15.61 4.63
CA PRO A 177 7.31 -16.19 4.96
C PRO A 177 8.31 -16.23 3.78
N ARG A 178 7.85 -16.07 2.55
CA ARG A 178 8.68 -16.09 1.35
C ARG A 178 8.92 -14.72 0.72
N LEU A 179 8.30 -13.67 1.29
CA LEU A 179 8.36 -12.32 0.75
C LEU A 179 9.82 -11.88 0.64
N GLY A 180 10.26 -11.67 -0.59
CA GLY A 180 11.58 -11.16 -0.92
C GLY A 180 11.56 -9.68 -1.31
N CYS A 181 10.44 -9.21 -1.84
CA CYS A 181 10.25 -7.82 -2.24
C CYS A 181 8.84 -7.32 -1.88
N LEU A 182 8.76 -6.17 -1.24
CA LEU A 182 7.54 -5.40 -1.01
C LEU A 182 7.81 -3.95 -1.39
N GLU A 183 7.12 -3.46 -2.40
CA GLU A 183 7.20 -2.10 -2.87
C GLU A 183 5.80 -1.48 -2.90
N MET A 184 5.66 -0.32 -2.26
CA MET A 184 4.42 0.44 -2.28
C MET A 184 4.71 1.90 -2.60
N GLU A 185 4.05 2.46 -3.61
CA GLU A 185 4.34 3.79 -4.15
C GLU A 185 3.09 4.67 -4.17
N LEU A 186 3.17 5.88 -3.63
CA LEU A 186 2.12 6.90 -3.73
C LEU A 186 2.66 8.05 -4.58
N HIS A 187 1.94 8.42 -5.63
CA HIS A 187 2.22 9.58 -6.46
C HIS A 187 1.01 10.52 -6.44
N ALA A 188 1.01 11.50 -5.55
CA ALA A 188 -0.18 12.29 -5.24
C ALA A 188 0.16 13.73 -4.86
N ASN A 189 -0.41 14.73 -5.54
CA ASN A 189 -0.32 16.15 -5.16
C ASN A 189 1.13 16.63 -4.90
N GLY A 190 2.06 16.26 -5.78
CA GLY A 190 3.49 16.59 -5.61
C GLY A 190 4.22 15.76 -4.55
N GLN A 191 3.53 14.85 -3.87
CA GLN A 191 4.12 13.89 -2.94
C GLN A 191 4.42 12.57 -3.65
N ASP A 192 5.69 12.18 -3.57
CA ASP A 192 6.16 10.85 -3.93
C ASP A 192 6.56 10.12 -2.65
N VAL A 193 5.81 9.06 -2.32
CA VAL A 193 6.10 8.20 -1.17
C VAL A 193 6.45 6.82 -1.67
N ARG A 194 7.64 6.33 -1.36
CA ARG A 194 8.03 4.95 -1.67
C ARG A 194 8.34 4.20 -0.38
N PHE A 195 7.61 3.11 -0.17
CA PHE A 195 7.88 2.10 0.83
C PHE A 195 8.53 0.92 0.13
N SER A 196 9.75 0.57 0.53
CA SER A 196 10.45 -0.58 -0.06
C SER A 196 11.07 -1.46 1.01
N LEU A 197 10.86 -2.76 0.87
CA LEU A 197 11.51 -3.82 1.63
C LEU A 197 12.02 -4.85 0.61
N GLY A 198 13.32 -5.13 0.60
CA GLY A 198 13.94 -5.98 -0.43
C GLY A 198 15.01 -6.94 0.09
N ARG A 199 15.21 -8.06 -0.61
CA ARG A 199 16.25 -9.06 -0.34
C ARG A 199 17.67 -8.50 -0.46
N ARG A 200 18.59 -9.24 0.17
CA ARG A 200 20.03 -8.97 0.34
C ARG A 200 20.83 -8.67 -0.95
N ASP A 201 20.26 -8.91 -2.13
CA ASP A 201 21.01 -8.88 -3.39
C ASP A 201 20.59 -7.70 -4.30
N GLU A 202 19.54 -6.97 -3.94
CA GLU A 202 19.02 -5.81 -4.70
C GLU A 202 19.09 -4.54 -3.86
N LYS A 203 20.22 -3.80 -3.97
CA LYS A 203 20.49 -2.43 -3.47
C LYS A 203 20.22 -2.08 -1.99
N TRP A 204 19.40 -2.83 -1.25
CA TRP A 204 18.75 -2.36 -0.02
C TRP A 204 18.82 -3.36 1.15
N ASN A 205 19.51 -4.50 1.03
CA ASN A 205 19.98 -5.33 2.16
C ASN A 205 18.97 -5.63 3.30
N GLY A 206 17.72 -5.99 3.01
CA GLY A 206 16.72 -6.24 4.06
C GLY A 206 16.34 -4.99 4.87
N GLN A 207 16.72 -3.81 4.38
CA GLN A 207 16.33 -2.54 4.96
C GLN A 207 14.91 -2.21 4.52
N PHE A 208 14.16 -1.68 5.46
CA PHE A 208 12.87 -1.09 5.20
C PHE A 208 13.08 0.41 5.02
N MET A 209 12.69 0.92 3.86
CA MET A 209 12.88 2.32 3.54
C MET A 209 11.55 2.98 3.26
N ILE A 210 11.41 4.19 3.80
CA ILE A 210 10.36 5.13 3.41
C ILE A 210 11.05 6.38 2.86
N ASN A 211 10.91 6.61 1.57
CA ASN A 211 11.47 7.79 0.90
C ASN A 211 10.36 8.77 0.55
N TRP A 212 10.64 10.07 0.71
CA TRP A 212 9.73 11.17 0.44
C TRP A 212 10.33 12.13 -0.59
N GLY A 213 9.61 12.43 -1.66
CA GLY A 213 10.00 13.44 -2.65
C GLY A 213 9.65 14.88 -2.29
N SER A 214 8.87 15.09 -1.22
CA SER A 214 8.44 16.41 -0.77
C SER A 214 7.97 16.38 0.69
N ALA A 215 8.15 17.47 1.44
CA ALA A 215 7.52 17.64 2.76
C ALA A 215 6.01 17.92 2.64
N PRO A 216 5.15 17.53 3.61
CA PRO A 216 5.47 17.03 4.96
C PRO A 216 5.23 15.53 5.19
N SER A 217 6.26 14.94 5.81
CA SER A 217 6.33 13.84 6.78
C SER A 217 5.05 13.08 7.16
N VAL A 218 4.97 11.81 6.73
CA VAL A 218 4.40 10.77 7.58
C VAL A 218 5.46 10.45 8.62
N GLU A 219 5.24 10.91 9.86
CA GLU A 219 6.09 10.48 10.96
C GLU A 219 5.86 8.99 11.22
N TRP A 220 6.91 8.28 11.60
CA TRP A 220 6.78 6.93 12.13
C TRP A 220 5.94 6.97 13.41
N THR A 221 4.63 6.76 13.27
CA THR A 221 3.74 6.64 14.42
C THR A 221 4.12 5.40 15.21
N ASP A 222 3.87 5.43 16.52
CA ASP A 222 4.14 4.26 17.38
C ASP A 222 3.37 3.02 16.88
N GLU A 223 2.20 3.18 16.24
CA GLU A 223 1.45 2.09 15.60
C GLU A 223 2.23 1.43 14.45
N VAL A 224 2.82 2.23 13.57
CA VAL A 224 3.60 1.70 12.45
C VAL A 224 4.87 1.04 12.98
N LEU A 225 5.58 1.67 13.91
CA LEU A 225 6.78 1.07 14.52
C LEU A 225 6.45 -0.28 15.16
N GLU A 226 5.40 -0.34 15.99
CA GLU A 226 4.96 -1.57 16.64
C GLU A 226 4.57 -2.63 15.61
N ALA A 227 3.83 -2.27 14.55
CA ALA A 227 3.43 -3.21 13.51
C ALA A 227 4.62 -3.92 12.86
N TRP A 228 5.74 -3.22 12.70
CA TRP A 228 6.98 -3.72 12.14
C TRP A 228 7.94 -4.31 13.18
N GLY A 229 7.59 -4.27 14.47
CA GLY A 229 8.44 -4.77 15.57
C GLY A 229 9.64 -3.88 15.86
N LEU A 230 9.51 -2.60 15.55
CA LEU A 230 10.51 -1.56 15.71
C LEU A 230 10.21 -0.70 16.93
N THR A 231 11.25 -0.05 17.42
CA THR A 231 11.22 1.04 18.39
C THR A 231 11.72 2.32 17.72
N ARG A 232 11.59 3.46 18.41
CA ARG A 232 12.11 4.73 17.89
C ARG A 232 13.63 4.77 17.73
N GLU A 233 14.34 3.86 18.39
CA GLU A 233 15.80 3.74 18.32
C GLU A 233 16.26 2.99 17.05
N ASP A 234 15.35 2.26 16.40
CA ASP A 234 15.67 1.40 15.25
C ASP A 234 15.63 2.13 13.88
N TYR A 235 15.18 3.39 13.84
CA TYR A 235 15.11 4.17 12.60
C TYR A 235 16.00 5.42 12.64
N GLN A 236 16.61 5.74 11.50
CA GLN A 236 17.43 6.93 11.30
C GLN A 236 16.80 7.79 10.21
N VAL A 237 16.70 9.09 10.48
CA VAL A 237 16.31 10.07 9.46
C VAL A 237 17.58 10.50 8.74
N ILE A 238 17.73 10.10 7.49
CA ILE A 238 18.84 10.49 6.63
C ILE A 238 18.36 11.66 5.79
N ARG A 239 18.90 12.84 6.06
CA ARG A 239 18.75 13.96 5.14
C ARG A 239 19.93 13.87 4.17
N PRO A 240 19.72 13.80 2.85
CA PRO A 240 20.84 13.88 1.92
C PRO A 240 21.55 15.21 2.16
N GLU A 241 22.84 15.14 2.48
CA GLU A 241 23.70 16.31 2.53
C GLU A 241 24.05 16.68 1.07
N GLY A 242 23.31 17.62 0.49
CA GLY A 242 23.57 18.15 -0.85
C GLY A 242 23.35 19.67 -0.87
N ASP A 243 24.38 20.41 -1.27
CA ASP A 243 24.36 21.89 -1.44
C ASP A 243 23.93 22.29 -2.88
N ASP A 244 23.43 21.33 -3.66
CA ASP A 244 23.00 21.52 -5.05
C ASP A 244 21.48 21.73 -5.09
N ARG A 245 21.10 23.00 -5.10
CA ARG A 245 19.72 23.54 -5.02
C ARG A 245 18.78 23.16 -6.18
N ASP A 246 19.14 22.17 -7.00
CA ASP A 246 18.44 21.85 -8.24
C ASP A 246 17.92 20.39 -8.30
N GLU A 247 18.23 19.54 -7.31
CA GLU A 247 17.59 18.23 -7.13
C GLU A 247 16.68 18.30 -5.91
N TRP A 248 15.38 18.16 -6.13
CA TRP A 248 14.33 18.02 -5.10
C TRP A 248 14.87 17.37 -3.83
N ASP A 249 14.84 18.09 -2.69
CA ASP A 249 15.36 17.62 -1.41
C ASP A 249 14.58 16.39 -0.93
N TRP A 250 14.96 15.19 -1.41
CA TRP A 250 14.38 13.93 -0.96
C TRP A 250 14.68 13.77 0.53
N LEU A 251 13.67 13.56 1.36
CA LEU A 251 13.88 13.16 2.75
C LEU A 251 13.83 11.64 2.81
N ASP A 252 14.95 11.00 3.16
CA ASP A 252 15.04 9.55 3.29
C ASP A 252 14.89 9.16 4.77
N MET A 253 13.80 8.46 5.12
CA MET A 253 13.69 7.80 6.42
C MET A 253 14.00 6.31 6.25
N ARG A 254 15.08 5.85 6.89
CA ARG A 254 15.51 4.45 6.79
C ARG A 254 15.41 3.77 8.14
N ALA A 255 14.78 2.60 8.17
CA ALA A 255 14.79 1.73 9.33
C ALA A 255 15.38 0.38 8.90
N VAL A 256 16.28 -0.18 9.70
CA VAL A 256 16.69 -1.56 9.48
C VAL A 256 15.66 -2.42 10.19
N VAL A 257 14.74 -3.02 9.43
CA VAL A 257 13.84 -4.01 10.01
C VAL A 257 14.67 -5.27 10.27
N PRO A 258 14.71 -5.77 11.52
CA PRO A 258 15.32 -7.06 11.80
C PRO A 258 14.47 -8.13 11.11
N TRP A 259 14.80 -8.41 9.86
CA TRP A 259 14.24 -9.52 9.12
C TRP A 259 14.83 -10.77 9.72
N HIS A 260 13.98 -11.75 10.00
CA HIS A 260 14.46 -13.07 10.40
C HIS A 260 15.56 -13.48 9.43
N ASP A 261 16.72 -13.86 9.98
CA ASP A 261 17.68 -14.69 9.25
C ASP A 261 16.89 -15.93 8.83
N CYS A 262 16.26 -15.88 7.66
CA CYS A 262 15.82 -17.06 6.97
C CYS A 262 17.13 -17.75 6.61
N VAL A 263 17.58 -18.60 7.53
CA VAL A 263 18.55 -19.65 7.28
C VAL A 263 17.90 -20.52 6.22
N TRP A 264 18.15 -20.19 4.95
CA TRP A 264 17.83 -21.04 3.82
C TRP A 264 18.95 -22.07 3.75
N GLU A 265 18.78 -23.21 4.44
CA GLU A 265 19.48 -24.45 4.07
C GLU A 265 18.88 -25.02 2.77
#